data_AF-A0A918UK16-F1
#
_entry.id   AF-A0A918UK16-F1
#
_cell.length_a   1.000
_cell.length_b   1.000
_cell.length_c   1.000
_cell.angle_alpha   90.00
_cell.angle_beta   90.00
_cell.angle_gamma   90.00
#
_symmetry.space_group_name_H-M   'P 1'
#
loop_
_entity.id
_entity.type
_entity.pdbx_description
1 polymer ?
#
loop_
_entity_poly.entity_id
_entity_poly.type
_entity_poly.pdbx_seq_one_letter_code
_entity_poly.pdbx_strand_id
1 'polypeptide(L)'
;MDKKKLSERDVCTKLITVAIEKAGWNIKKQVREEVSFTDGRVIVQGSLLTRGKRKRADYILYYKNNVPIAIIEAKDNKKPVGSGMQQAIEYSEILQLPFVFTSNGDSFVFHDKTNEQVREQEISLDSFPSPEDLWIKYLNHKGLEDPEKRKIVEQEYHLDESGMSPRYYQANAVNRTVEAIAKGQDRYQPRIQRSEIRGKVGQVDHASASGTIGIFC
;
A
#
# COMPACT_ATOMS: atom_id res chain seq x y z
N MET A 1 6.41 -13.82 29.65
CA MET A 1 5.26 -14.30 28.84
C MET A 1 5.82 -15.15 27.70
N ASP A 2 5.33 -16.37 27.48
CA ASP A 2 5.75 -17.21 26.36
C ASP A 2 5.03 -16.76 25.08
N LYS A 3 5.72 -16.03 24.21
CA LYS A 3 5.16 -15.45 22.99
C LYS A 3 4.70 -16.52 21.98
N LYS A 4 5.28 -17.72 22.02
CA LYS A 4 4.93 -18.82 21.09
C LYS A 4 3.54 -19.41 21.34
N LYS A 5 2.93 -19.10 22.48
CA LYS A 5 1.56 -19.49 22.83
C LYS A 5 0.51 -18.44 22.44
N LEU A 6 0.94 -17.26 22.00
CA LEU A 6 0.04 -16.20 21.57
C LEU A 6 -0.56 -16.54 20.20
N SER A 7 -1.83 -16.21 20.01
CA SER A 7 -2.43 -16.17 18.67
C SER A 7 -1.84 -15.02 17.85
N GLU A 8 -2.03 -15.03 16.54
CA GLU A 8 -1.67 -13.88 15.68
C GLU A 8 -2.36 -12.59 16.16
N ARG A 9 -3.63 -12.68 16.57
CA ARG A 9 -4.38 -11.55 17.14
C ARG A 9 -3.78 -11.03 18.45
N ASP A 10 -3.28 -11.93 19.29
CA ASP A 10 -2.56 -11.55 20.51
C ASP A 10 -1.22 -10.87 20.20
N VAL A 11 -0.48 -11.35 19.20
CA VAL A 11 0.76 -10.71 18.72
C VAL A 11 0.47 -9.29 18.23
N CYS A 12 -0.57 -9.12 17.42
CA CYS A 12 -1.05 -7.82 16.97
C CYS A 12 -1.34 -6.88 18.15
N THR A 13 -2.27 -7.27 19.02
CA THR A 13 -2.78 -6.38 20.07
C THR A 13 -1.80 -6.12 21.21
N LYS A 14 -1.03 -7.12 21.65
CA LYS A 14 -0.17 -7.03 22.85
C LYS A 14 1.26 -6.59 22.55
N LEU A 15 1.70 -6.69 21.30
CA LEU A 15 3.10 -6.42 20.93
C LEU A 15 3.17 -5.35 19.83
N ILE A 16 2.54 -5.59 18.68
CA ILE A 16 2.65 -4.69 17.52
C ILE A 16 1.93 -3.35 17.78
N THR A 17 0.66 -3.38 18.18
CA THR A 17 -0.11 -2.17 18.49
C THR A 17 0.56 -1.35 19.60
N VAL A 18 1.12 -2.01 20.61
CA VAL A 18 1.87 -1.35 21.70
C VAL A 18 3.14 -0.68 21.17
N ALA A 19 3.88 -1.32 20.27
CA ALA A 19 5.07 -0.72 19.66
C ALA A 19 4.72 0.51 18.80
N ILE A 20 3.65 0.42 18.01
CA ILE A 20 3.14 1.53 17.21
C ILE A 20 2.74 2.71 18.10
N GLU A 21 1.99 2.46 19.18
CA GLU A 21 1.56 3.50 20.12
C GLU A 21 2.76 4.16 20.82
N LYS A 22 3.73 3.36 21.28
CA LYS A 22 4.97 3.86 21.90
C LYS A 22 5.79 4.75 20.97
N ALA A 23 5.78 4.46 19.67
CA ALA A 23 6.45 5.27 18.65
C ALA A 23 5.74 6.62 18.38
N GLY A 24 4.63 6.92 19.08
CA GLY A 24 3.93 8.20 18.98
C GLY A 24 2.76 8.21 18.01
N TRP A 25 2.41 7.06 17.42
CA TRP A 25 1.25 6.97 16.52
C TRP A 25 -0.06 7.06 17.30
N ASN A 26 -0.98 7.91 16.81
CA ASN A 26 -2.34 7.95 17.35
C ASN A 26 -3.15 6.76 16.80
N ILE A 27 -3.35 5.73 17.63
CA ILE A 27 -4.05 4.49 17.21
C ILE A 27 -5.44 4.77 16.62
N LYS A 28 -6.19 5.76 17.14
CA LYS A 28 -7.54 6.06 16.66
C LYS A 28 -7.55 6.83 15.34
N LYS A 29 -6.63 7.77 15.16
CA LYS A 29 -6.61 8.67 14.00
C LYS A 29 -5.78 8.12 12.85
N GLN A 30 -4.63 7.54 13.16
CA GLN A 30 -3.56 7.23 12.21
C GLN A 30 -3.42 5.74 11.91
N VAL A 31 -4.04 4.86 12.69
CA VAL A 31 -3.93 3.41 12.50
C VAL A 31 -5.28 2.84 12.06
N ARG A 32 -5.27 1.98 11.04
CA ARG A 32 -6.43 1.19 10.62
C ARG A 32 -6.03 -0.28 10.59
N GLU A 33 -6.82 -1.10 11.26
CA GLU A 33 -6.62 -2.54 11.35
C GLU A 33 -7.52 -3.29 10.35
N GLU A 34 -7.09 -4.48 9.92
CA GLU A 34 -7.85 -5.41 9.08
C GLU A 34 -8.40 -4.77 7.77
N VAL A 35 -7.61 -3.90 7.13
CA VAL A 35 -8.05 -3.09 6.00
C VAL A 35 -8.15 -3.93 4.72
N SER A 36 -9.38 -4.17 4.28
CA SER A 36 -9.66 -4.80 2.98
C SER A 36 -9.72 -3.76 1.88
N PHE A 37 -8.91 -3.92 0.82
CA PHE A 37 -8.81 -2.93 -0.25
C PHE A 37 -9.12 -3.48 -1.65
N THR A 38 -9.39 -4.78 -1.80
CA THR A 38 -9.89 -5.35 -3.07
C THR A 38 -11.09 -6.25 -2.84
N ASP A 39 -12.01 -6.26 -3.81
CA ASP A 39 -13.22 -7.09 -3.75
C ASP A 39 -13.02 -8.53 -4.27
N GLY A 40 -11.76 -8.91 -4.55
CA GLY A 40 -11.39 -10.18 -5.19
C GLY A 40 -11.62 -10.14 -6.71
N ARG A 41 -10.70 -10.74 -7.48
CA ARG A 41 -10.83 -10.83 -8.94
C ARG A 41 -12.03 -11.70 -9.31
N VAL A 42 -12.86 -11.27 -10.25
CA VAL A 42 -13.91 -12.14 -10.82
C VAL A 42 -13.25 -13.22 -11.68
N ILE A 43 -13.52 -14.49 -11.37
CA ILE A 43 -13.03 -15.67 -12.08
C ILE A 43 -14.24 -16.33 -12.75
N VAL A 44 -14.18 -16.46 -14.07
CA VAL A 44 -15.22 -17.10 -14.88
C VAL A 44 -14.67 -18.44 -15.36
N GLN A 45 -15.34 -19.53 -15.00
CA GLN A 45 -15.00 -20.89 -15.45
C GLN A 45 -16.28 -21.57 -15.95
N GLY A 46 -16.48 -21.56 -17.28
CA GLY A 46 -17.74 -22.00 -17.89
C GLY A 46 -18.90 -21.08 -17.47
N SER A 47 -19.96 -21.66 -16.92
CA SER A 47 -21.13 -20.93 -16.39
C SER A 47 -20.96 -20.44 -14.94
N LEU A 48 -19.87 -20.80 -14.26
CA LEU A 48 -19.64 -20.42 -12.86
C LEU A 48 -18.91 -19.07 -12.80
N LEU A 49 -19.53 -18.09 -12.11
CA LEU A 49 -18.88 -16.88 -11.65
C LEU A 49 -18.44 -17.06 -10.19
N THR A 50 -17.14 -17.01 -9.94
CA THR A 50 -16.57 -16.98 -8.58
C THR A 50 -15.73 -15.73 -8.38
N ARG A 51 -15.44 -15.38 -7.13
CA ARG A 51 -14.50 -14.30 -6.79
C ARG A 51 -13.26 -14.89 -6.12
N GLY A 52 -12.09 -14.43 -6.55
CA GLY A 52 -10.83 -14.72 -5.89
C GLY A 52 -10.75 -14.08 -4.50
N LYS A 53 -9.67 -14.38 -3.78
CA LYS A 53 -9.45 -13.90 -2.41
C LYS A 53 -9.36 -12.37 -2.38
N ARG A 54 -10.08 -11.75 -1.45
CA ARG A 54 -9.92 -10.33 -1.12
C ARG A 54 -8.55 -10.11 -0.49
N LYS A 55 -7.87 -9.04 -0.88
CA LYS A 55 -6.61 -8.60 -0.25
C LYS A 55 -6.94 -7.75 0.98
N ARG A 56 -6.34 -8.10 2.10
CA ARG A 56 -6.53 -7.48 3.41
C ARG A 56 -5.17 -7.34 4.09
N ALA A 57 -4.83 -6.13 4.50
CA ALA A 57 -3.64 -5.84 5.30
C ALA A 57 -3.99 -5.85 6.79
N ASP A 58 -3.04 -6.23 7.65
CA ASP A 58 -3.27 -6.22 9.11
C ASP A 58 -3.28 -4.80 9.64
N TYR A 59 -2.34 -3.95 9.22
CA TYR A 59 -2.34 -2.52 9.53
C TYR A 59 -2.04 -1.67 8.30
N ILE A 60 -2.71 -0.53 8.19
CA ILE A 60 -2.28 0.60 7.36
C ILE A 60 -2.12 1.82 8.26
N LEU A 61 -0.97 2.48 8.12
CA LEU A 61 -0.63 3.68 8.86
C LEU A 61 -0.82 4.92 7.98
N TYR A 62 -1.51 5.90 8.53
CA TYR A 62 -1.90 7.15 7.89
C TYR A 62 -1.23 8.30 8.63
N TYR A 63 -0.42 9.10 7.94
CA TYR A 63 0.14 10.30 8.59
C TYR A 63 -0.99 11.31 8.92
N LYS A 64 -1.88 11.51 7.94
CA LYS A 64 -3.14 12.27 8.05
C LYS A 64 -4.28 11.47 7.43
N ASN A 65 -5.52 11.88 7.69
CA ASN A 65 -6.69 11.32 7.02
C ASN A 65 -6.45 11.29 5.50
N ASN A 66 -6.59 10.10 4.88
CA ASN A 66 -6.39 9.84 3.45
C ASN A 66 -4.95 9.87 2.90
N VAL A 67 -3.93 10.05 3.76
CA VAL A 67 -2.52 9.94 3.36
C VAL A 67 -1.91 8.68 4.00
N PRO A 68 -2.18 7.48 3.44
CA PRO A 68 -1.53 6.27 3.91
C PRO A 68 -0.06 6.30 3.49
N ILE A 69 0.83 5.96 4.43
CA ILE A 69 2.28 5.98 4.18
C ILE A 69 2.97 4.67 4.50
N ALA A 70 2.37 3.81 5.32
CA ALA A 70 2.95 2.51 5.64
C ALA A 70 1.93 1.38 5.73
N ILE A 71 2.41 0.16 5.54
CA ILE A 71 1.67 -1.09 5.74
C ILE A 71 2.44 -1.99 6.71
N ILE A 72 1.72 -2.73 7.55
CA ILE A 72 2.29 -3.75 8.42
C ILE A 72 1.53 -5.06 8.18
N GLU A 73 2.29 -6.13 7.91
CA GLU A 73 1.78 -7.51 7.90
C GLU A 73 2.26 -8.24 9.15
N ALA A 74 1.33 -8.78 9.91
CA ALA A 74 1.60 -9.57 11.10
C ALA A 74 1.60 -11.06 10.77
N LYS A 75 2.35 -11.82 11.58
CA LYS A 75 2.35 -13.29 11.58
C LYS A 75 2.38 -13.81 13.00
N ASP A 76 2.00 -15.06 13.18
CA ASP A 76 2.20 -15.74 14.45
C ASP A 76 3.69 -15.83 14.84
N ASN A 77 3.99 -15.81 16.14
CA ASN A 77 5.36 -15.76 16.65
C ASN A 77 6.22 -16.99 16.28
N LYS A 78 5.60 -18.11 15.83
CA LYS A 78 6.34 -19.30 15.41
C LYS A 78 6.92 -19.15 14.00
N LYS A 79 6.48 -18.15 13.24
CA LYS A 79 7.02 -17.84 11.92
C LYS A 79 8.22 -16.91 12.01
N PRO A 80 9.15 -16.96 11.03
CA PRO A 80 10.18 -15.93 10.89
C PRO A 80 9.56 -14.54 10.71
N VAL A 81 10.24 -13.52 11.24
CA VAL A 81 9.77 -12.12 11.24
C VAL A 81 9.48 -11.61 9.83
N GLY A 82 10.35 -11.96 8.86
CA GLY A 82 10.22 -11.57 7.44
C GLY A 82 9.23 -12.40 6.61
N SER A 83 8.54 -13.39 7.19
CA SER A 83 7.72 -14.35 6.42
C SER A 83 6.52 -13.73 5.69
N GLY A 84 6.09 -12.53 6.10
CA GLY A 84 5.05 -11.75 5.40
C GLY A 84 5.57 -10.82 4.30
N MET A 85 6.90 -10.70 4.10
CA MET A 85 7.48 -9.56 3.38
C MET A 85 7.03 -9.50 1.92
N GLN A 86 7.02 -10.63 1.23
CA GLN A 86 6.59 -10.68 -0.17
C GLN A 86 5.14 -10.22 -0.34
N GLN A 87 4.26 -10.63 0.56
CA GLN A 87 2.85 -10.22 0.56
C GLN A 87 2.72 -8.72 0.89
N ALA A 88 3.45 -8.24 1.88
CA ALA A 88 3.45 -6.85 2.30
C ALA A 88 3.95 -5.92 1.17
N ILE A 89 5.01 -6.32 0.46
CA ILE A 89 5.51 -5.62 -0.74
C ILE A 89 4.44 -5.60 -1.83
N GLU A 90 3.83 -6.75 -2.16
CA GLU A 90 2.74 -6.82 -3.17
C GLU A 90 1.61 -5.83 -2.84
N TYR A 91 1.21 -5.77 -1.57
CA TYR A 91 0.15 -4.86 -1.12
C TYR A 91 0.61 -3.40 -1.16
N SER A 92 1.86 -3.13 -0.81
CA SER A 92 2.46 -1.79 -0.91
C SER A 92 2.47 -1.26 -2.35
N GLU A 93 2.65 -2.11 -3.36
CA GLU A 93 2.62 -1.67 -4.77
C GLU A 93 1.22 -1.23 -5.19
N ILE A 94 0.20 -1.99 -4.78
CA ILE A 94 -1.20 -1.71 -5.10
C ILE A 94 -1.65 -0.41 -4.42
N LEU A 95 -1.26 -0.24 -3.16
CA LEU A 95 -1.60 0.91 -2.33
C LEU A 95 -0.64 2.10 -2.52
N GLN A 96 0.45 1.93 -3.27
CA GLN A 96 1.49 2.93 -3.50
C GLN A 96 2.15 3.46 -2.23
N LEU A 97 2.39 2.56 -1.28
CA LEU A 97 2.99 2.87 0.02
C LEU A 97 4.51 2.70 -0.03
N PRO A 98 5.28 3.68 0.45
CA PRO A 98 6.74 3.60 0.45
C PRO A 98 7.34 2.78 1.60
N PHE A 99 6.62 2.64 2.72
CA PHE A 99 7.14 1.96 3.90
C PHE A 99 6.39 0.65 4.17
N VAL A 100 7.14 -0.44 4.30
CA VAL A 100 6.57 -1.78 4.45
C VAL A 100 7.19 -2.44 5.67
N PHE A 101 6.36 -2.96 6.55
CA PHE A 101 6.81 -3.65 7.75
C PHE A 101 6.21 -5.04 7.82
N THR A 102 6.97 -5.98 8.39
CA THR A 102 6.42 -7.26 8.84
C THR A 102 6.86 -7.57 10.25
N SER A 103 6.01 -8.23 11.02
CA SER A 103 6.34 -8.60 12.40
C SER A 103 5.70 -9.91 12.82
N ASN A 104 6.38 -10.63 13.71
CA ASN A 104 5.87 -11.78 14.43
C ASN A 104 5.78 -11.51 15.96
N GLY A 105 5.97 -10.26 16.39
CA GLY A 105 5.99 -9.85 17.79
C GLY A 105 7.36 -9.92 18.50
N ASP A 106 8.43 -10.33 17.84
CA ASP A 106 9.79 -10.21 18.40
C ASP A 106 10.51 -8.94 17.94
N SER A 107 10.36 -8.60 16.68
CA SER A 107 10.95 -7.44 16.01
C SER A 107 10.09 -7.08 14.79
N PHE A 108 10.53 -6.09 14.02
CA PHE A 108 10.02 -5.81 12.69
C PHE A 108 11.11 -6.02 11.65
N VAL A 109 10.77 -6.55 10.48
CA VAL A 109 11.55 -6.30 9.27
C VAL A 109 10.95 -5.09 8.60
N PHE A 110 11.75 -4.04 8.41
CA PHE A 110 11.38 -2.81 7.74
C PHE A 110 11.99 -2.79 6.34
N HIS A 111 11.11 -2.71 5.33
CA HIS A 111 11.47 -2.45 3.95
C HIS A 111 11.16 -0.98 3.58
N ASP A 112 12.21 -0.18 3.37
CA ASP A 112 12.15 1.23 3.02
C ASP A 112 12.34 1.42 1.50
N LYS A 113 11.25 1.63 0.76
CA LYS A 113 11.30 1.83 -0.70
C LYS A 113 11.89 3.19 -1.10
N THR A 114 12.06 4.10 -0.13
CA THR A 114 12.65 5.41 -0.36
C THR A 114 14.17 5.40 -0.28
N ASN A 115 14.74 4.37 0.36
CA ASN A 115 16.18 4.21 0.51
C ASN A 115 16.74 3.31 -0.60
N GLU A 116 17.55 3.87 -1.48
CA GLU A 116 18.15 3.13 -2.60
C GLU A 116 19.31 2.22 -2.19
N GLN A 117 19.94 2.48 -1.03
CA GLN A 117 21.13 1.77 -0.57
C GLN A 117 20.78 0.58 0.33
N VAL A 118 19.98 0.83 1.36
CA VAL A 118 19.57 -0.18 2.35
C VAL A 118 18.06 -0.23 2.34
N ARG A 119 17.53 -1.21 1.61
CA ARG A 119 16.09 -1.39 1.49
C ARG A 119 15.50 -2.18 2.62
N GLU A 120 16.22 -3.12 3.24
CA GLU A 120 15.67 -3.99 4.28
C GLU A 120 16.56 -4.04 5.51
N GLN A 121 15.95 -3.87 6.68
CA GLN A 121 16.63 -3.99 7.97
C GLN A 121 15.68 -4.57 9.03
N GLU A 122 16.22 -5.33 9.96
CA GLU A 122 15.47 -5.75 11.15
C GLU A 122 15.63 -4.69 12.25
N ILE A 123 14.52 -4.27 12.85
CA ILE A 123 14.46 -3.28 13.93
C ILE A 123 13.72 -3.86 15.13
N SER A 124 14.16 -3.53 16.35
CA SER A 124 13.44 -3.92 17.56
C SER A 124 12.08 -3.25 17.67
N LEU A 125 11.19 -3.81 18.50
CA LEU A 125 9.86 -3.25 18.75
C LEU A 125 9.92 -1.80 19.27
N ASP A 126 10.88 -1.47 20.12
CA ASP A 126 11.04 -0.12 20.66
C ASP A 126 11.71 0.87 19.68
N SER A 127 12.14 0.39 18.50
CA SER A 127 12.74 1.20 17.44
C SER A 127 11.80 1.41 16.26
N PHE A 128 10.50 1.14 16.43
CA PHE A 128 9.51 1.43 15.42
C PHE A 128 9.48 2.94 15.14
N PRO A 129 9.53 3.39 13.87
CA PRO A 129 9.69 4.81 13.55
C PRO A 129 8.43 5.61 13.89
N SER A 130 8.64 6.86 14.30
CA SER A 130 7.54 7.77 14.60
C SER A 130 6.80 8.22 13.33
N PRO A 131 5.55 8.75 13.45
CA PRO A 131 4.85 9.34 12.33
C PRO A 131 5.69 10.42 11.62
N GLU A 132 6.38 11.26 12.39
CA GLU A 132 7.21 12.36 11.91
C GLU A 132 8.43 11.84 11.15
N ASP A 133 9.11 10.80 11.64
CA ASP A 133 10.28 10.21 10.96
C ASP A 133 9.91 9.68 9.57
N LEU A 134 8.81 8.90 9.49
CA LEU A 134 8.34 8.39 8.21
C LEU A 134 7.81 9.50 7.31
N TRP A 135 7.21 10.55 7.88
CA TRP A 135 6.73 11.68 7.09
C TRP A 135 7.86 12.47 6.45
N ILE A 136 8.94 12.76 7.19
CA ILE A 136 10.12 13.43 6.63
C ILE A 136 10.68 12.60 5.48
N LYS A 137 10.90 11.29 5.68
CA LYS A 137 11.35 10.41 4.60
C LYS A 137 10.43 10.43 3.37
N TYR A 138 9.12 10.42 3.60
CA TYR A 138 8.12 10.51 2.53
C TYR A 138 8.26 11.84 1.75
N LEU A 139 8.33 12.97 2.44
CA LEU A 139 8.48 14.29 1.81
C LEU A 139 9.74 14.37 0.97
N ASN A 140 10.86 13.85 1.49
CA ASN A 140 12.15 13.85 0.80
C ASN A 140 12.09 12.99 -0.47
N HIS A 141 11.59 11.76 -0.34
CA HIS A 141 11.38 10.86 -1.47
C HIS A 141 10.49 11.46 -2.56
N LYS A 142 9.47 12.23 -2.15
CA LYS A 142 8.54 12.87 -3.07
C LYS A 142 9.05 14.23 -3.57
N GLY A 143 10.13 14.80 -3.05
CA GLY A 143 10.61 16.15 -3.41
C GLY A 143 9.66 17.26 -2.95
N LEU A 144 9.07 17.09 -1.77
CA LEU A 144 8.06 17.97 -1.16
C LEU A 144 8.54 18.62 0.14
N GLU A 145 9.85 18.71 0.35
CA GLU A 145 10.46 19.25 1.57
C GLU A 145 10.24 20.76 1.76
N ASP A 146 10.01 21.46 0.66
CA ASP A 146 9.69 22.89 0.65
C ASP A 146 8.39 23.16 1.45
N PRO A 147 8.42 24.05 2.46
CA PRO A 147 7.26 24.38 3.28
C PRO A 147 6.01 24.78 2.49
N GLU A 148 6.14 25.46 1.34
CA GLU A 148 5.00 25.86 0.52
C GLU A 148 4.37 24.67 -0.19
N LYS A 149 5.18 23.70 -0.64
CA LYS A 149 4.70 22.45 -1.22
C LYS A 149 4.06 21.57 -0.16
N ARG A 150 4.66 21.56 1.03
CA ARG A 150 4.17 20.83 2.20
C ARG A 150 2.76 21.27 2.56
N LYS A 151 2.48 22.58 2.58
CA LYS A 151 1.12 23.11 2.84
C LYS A 151 0.06 22.52 1.91
N ILE A 152 0.38 22.31 0.64
CA ILE A 152 -0.57 21.78 -0.35
C ILE A 152 -0.90 20.31 -0.06
N VAL A 153 0.11 19.48 0.18
CA VAL A 153 -0.09 18.05 0.45
C VAL A 153 -0.63 17.77 1.86
N GLU A 154 -0.53 18.76 2.75
CA GLU A 154 -1.00 18.67 4.12
C GLU A 154 -2.45 19.11 4.33
N GLN A 155 -3.12 19.64 3.29
CA GLN A 155 -4.54 19.99 3.33
C GLN A 155 -5.39 18.72 3.46
N GLU A 156 -6.36 18.76 4.37
CA GLU A 156 -7.31 17.67 4.51
C GLU A 156 -8.26 17.63 3.30
N TYR A 157 -8.63 16.43 2.87
CA TYR A 157 -9.70 16.29 1.90
C TYR A 157 -11.01 16.81 2.49
N HIS A 158 -11.76 17.57 1.69
CA HIS A 158 -13.17 17.80 1.98
C HIS A 158 -13.91 16.46 1.88
N LEU A 159 -14.24 15.87 3.03
CA LEU A 159 -15.16 14.75 3.09
C LEU A 159 -16.56 15.29 2.85
N ASP A 160 -17.27 14.72 1.89
CA ASP A 160 -18.69 15.00 1.78
C ASP A 160 -19.43 14.47 3.02
N GLU A 161 -20.58 15.06 3.35
CA GLU A 161 -21.40 14.65 4.50
C GLU A 161 -21.96 13.22 4.33
N SER A 162 -21.71 12.56 3.20
CA SER A 162 -22.16 11.19 2.92
C SER A 162 -21.39 10.13 3.72
N GLY A 163 -20.23 10.48 4.27
CA GLY A 163 -19.38 9.57 5.05
C GLY A 163 -18.69 8.49 4.21
N MET A 164 -18.76 8.55 2.88
CA MET A 164 -18.10 7.59 1.99
C MET A 164 -16.63 7.93 1.80
N SER A 165 -15.75 7.04 2.25
CA SER A 165 -14.31 7.14 1.96
C SER A 165 -14.00 6.69 0.52
N PRO A 166 -13.12 7.38 -0.22
CA PRO A 166 -12.71 6.96 -1.55
C PRO A 166 -12.09 5.56 -1.54
N ARG A 167 -12.35 4.76 -2.58
CA ARG A 167 -11.66 3.48 -2.81
C ARG A 167 -10.16 3.74 -2.99
N TYR A 168 -9.32 2.74 -2.70
CA TYR A 168 -7.85 2.93 -2.69
C TYR A 168 -7.30 3.51 -4.01
N TYR A 169 -7.81 3.11 -5.17
CA TYR A 169 -7.35 3.63 -6.45
C TYR A 169 -7.78 5.09 -6.69
N GLN A 170 -8.91 5.51 -6.11
CA GLN A 170 -9.36 6.91 -6.12
C GLN A 170 -8.45 7.73 -5.21
N ALA A 171 -8.21 7.27 -3.98
CA ALA A 171 -7.28 7.92 -3.06
C ALA A 171 -5.88 8.06 -3.67
N ASN A 172 -5.36 7.01 -4.32
CA ASN A 172 -4.06 7.07 -5.02
C ASN A 172 -4.07 8.09 -6.16
N ALA A 173 -5.17 8.22 -6.92
CA ALA A 173 -5.27 9.21 -7.98
C ALA A 173 -5.30 10.64 -7.43
N VAL A 174 -6.05 10.88 -6.34
CA VAL A 174 -6.12 12.19 -5.69
C VAL A 174 -4.75 12.55 -5.11
N ASN A 175 -4.12 11.67 -4.34
CA ASN A 175 -2.79 11.89 -3.77
C ASN A 175 -1.75 12.24 -4.84
N ARG A 176 -1.68 11.49 -5.95
CA ARG A 176 -0.75 11.82 -7.05
C ARG A 176 -1.05 13.17 -7.71
N THR A 177 -2.31 13.55 -7.80
CA THR A 177 -2.70 14.84 -8.39
C THR A 177 -2.28 15.99 -7.47
N VAL A 178 -2.54 15.87 -6.17
CA VAL A 178 -2.12 16.83 -5.14
C VAL A 178 -0.59 16.95 -5.11
N GLU A 179 0.13 15.83 -5.14
CA GLU A 179 1.60 15.80 -5.24
C GLU A 179 2.12 16.50 -6.50
N ALA A 180 1.46 16.34 -7.65
CA ALA A 180 1.86 16.97 -8.92
C ALA A 180 1.62 18.48 -8.91
N ILE A 181 0.47 18.92 -8.39
CA ILE A 181 0.14 20.35 -8.21
C ILE A 181 1.16 21.00 -7.26
N ALA A 182 1.49 20.34 -6.15
CA ALA A 182 2.51 20.83 -5.22
C ALA A 182 3.89 20.99 -5.88
N LYS A 183 4.18 20.24 -6.95
CA LYS A 183 5.42 20.36 -7.72
C LYS A 183 5.35 21.39 -8.85
N GLY A 184 4.24 22.11 -9.01
CA GLY A 184 4.04 23.07 -10.09
C GLY A 184 3.87 22.41 -11.47
N GLN A 185 3.38 21.16 -11.52
CA GLN A 185 3.13 20.47 -12.79
C GLN A 185 1.73 20.83 -13.31
N ASP A 186 1.68 21.61 -14.40
CA ASP A 186 0.43 22.10 -15.02
C ASP A 186 -0.50 20.99 -15.55
N ARG A 187 0.03 19.78 -15.81
CA ARG A 187 -0.75 18.63 -16.27
C ARG A 187 -0.23 17.33 -15.67
N TYR A 188 -1.10 16.63 -14.94
CA TYR A 188 -0.86 15.25 -14.56
C TYR A 188 -1.01 14.34 -15.79
N GLN A 189 0.09 13.84 -16.35
CA GLN A 189 0.06 12.72 -17.28
C GLN A 189 0.25 11.41 -16.50
N PRO A 190 -0.77 10.54 -16.43
CA PRO A 190 -0.58 9.24 -15.81
C PRO A 190 0.48 8.47 -16.61
N ARG A 191 1.66 8.26 -16.04
CA ARG A 191 2.65 7.33 -16.60
C ARG A 191 2.10 5.93 -16.41
N ILE A 192 1.36 5.43 -17.41
CA ILE A 192 1.02 4.01 -17.49
C ILE A 192 2.36 3.26 -17.55
N GLN A 193 2.73 2.55 -16.48
CA GLN A 193 3.85 1.63 -16.54
C GLN A 193 3.48 0.54 -17.54
N ARG A 194 4.04 0.62 -18.76
CA ARG A 194 3.80 -0.32 -19.87
C ARG A 194 4.35 -1.73 -19.62
N SER A 195 4.72 -2.10 -18.40
CA SER A 195 5.26 -3.42 -18.06
C SER A 195 4.21 -4.54 -18.05
N GLU A 196 2.91 -4.25 -18.16
CA GLU A 196 1.84 -5.27 -17.99
C GLU A 196 1.10 -5.71 -19.27
N ILE A 197 1.53 -5.36 -20.49
CA ILE A 197 0.81 -5.79 -21.72
C ILE A 197 1.61 -6.75 -22.62
N ARG A 198 2.89 -7.03 -22.33
CA ARG A 198 3.73 -7.84 -23.24
C ARG A 198 3.91 -9.31 -22.85
N GLY A 199 2.90 -9.92 -22.24
CA GLY A 199 2.96 -11.33 -21.86
C GLY A 199 1.59 -11.99 -21.83
N LYS A 200 0.93 -12.13 -22.99
CA LYS A 200 -0.07 -13.17 -23.35
C LYS A 200 -0.86 -12.76 -24.61
N VAL A 201 -0.20 -12.79 -25.77
CA VAL A 201 -0.89 -13.19 -27.00
C VAL A 201 -0.05 -14.34 -27.54
N GLY A 202 -0.55 -15.56 -27.33
CA GLY A 202 0.08 -16.76 -27.83
C GLY A 202 0.05 -16.78 -29.35
N GLN A 203 1.04 -17.48 -29.90
CA GLN A 203 1.00 -18.11 -31.22
C GLN A 203 -0.43 -18.48 -31.62
N VAL A 204 -0.91 -17.89 -32.71
CA VAL A 204 -1.92 -18.51 -33.55
C VAL A 204 -1.29 -18.64 -34.93
N ASP A 205 -1.13 -19.90 -35.29
CA ASP A 205 -0.52 -20.37 -36.52
C ASP A 205 -1.23 -19.83 -37.77
N HIS A 206 -0.45 -19.79 -38.84
CA HIS A 206 -0.88 -19.48 -40.20
C HIS A 206 -2.11 -20.29 -40.62
N ALA A 207 -3.21 -19.59 -40.93
CA ALA A 207 -4.23 -20.09 -41.84
C ALA A 207 -4.71 -18.94 -42.73
N SER A 208 -4.40 -19.09 -44.01
CA SER A 208 -4.90 -18.26 -45.11
C SER A 208 -6.42 -18.36 -45.22
N ALA A 209 -7.11 -17.22 -45.23
CA ALA A 209 -8.44 -17.12 -45.81
C ALA A 209 -8.67 -15.69 -46.33
N SER A 210 -8.82 -15.59 -47.65
CA SER A 210 -9.31 -14.41 -48.35
C SER A 210 -10.72 -14.05 -47.86
N GLY A 211 -10.97 -12.77 -47.58
CA GLY A 211 -12.30 -12.32 -47.22
C GLY A 211 -12.39 -10.79 -47.17
N THR A 212 -12.74 -10.21 -48.31
CA THR A 212 -13.14 -8.82 -48.51
C THR A 212 -14.21 -8.37 -47.51
N ILE A 213 -14.01 -7.28 -46.77
CA ILE A 213 -15.11 -6.50 -46.17
C ILE A 213 -14.80 -5.01 -46.32
N GLY A 214 -15.80 -4.31 -46.85
CA GLY A 214 -15.71 -2.97 -47.40
C GLY A 214 -15.79 -1.84 -46.37
N ILE A 215 -15.29 -0.71 -46.85
CA ILE A 215 -15.43 0.63 -46.30
C ILE A 215 -16.87 1.09 -46.52
N PHE A 216 -17.54 1.56 -45.47
CA PHE A 216 -18.68 2.46 -45.61
C PHE A 216 -18.31 3.81 -44.97
N CYS A 217 -18.53 4.86 -45.77
CA CYS A 217 -18.42 6.27 -45.43
C CYS A 217 -19.32 6.68 -44.26
#